data_AF-A0ABD5VDM9-F1
#
_entry.id   AF-A0ABD5VDM9-F1
#
_cell.length_a   1.000
_cell.length_b   1.000
_cell.length_c   1.000
_cell.angle_alpha   90.00
_cell.angle_beta   90.00
_cell.angle_gamma   90.00
#
_symmetry.space_group_name_H-M   'P 1'
#
loop_
_entity.id
_entity.type
_entity.pdbx_description
1 polymer ?
#
loop_
_entity_poly.entity_id
_entity_poly.type
_entity_poly.pdbx_seq_one_letter_code
_entity_poly.pdbx_strand_id
1 'polypeptide(L)'
;MSVQKIKQRLQNVSYQPGTIKRGDWAFSTNTTGEESVVATYEAPRPLRIREDREFDLAVPAHETFSVDGTADNTETFNLSHNLLDTPATVSLVLYDDGTPVQPDSIDYAGDTFDYTSANTGTTLDVYYIPRDPASVEFKKVAPGGGATIEQPLFEMPTVMAHTRDQSKDPLSFDLGRSQLHDTVPRKWQIQMVVKAPYPVAFEESTRGTTATNALVSIPKAQTEERIRGLKDAVKADIAGLS
;
A
#
# COMPACT_ATOMS: atom_id res chain seq x y z
N MET A 1 27.45 -6.75 -20.79
CA MET A 1 26.75 -8.01 -21.09
C MET A 1 25.50 -7.61 -21.86
N SER A 2 25.17 -8.23 -23.00
CA SER A 2 23.99 -7.82 -23.78
C SER A 2 22.69 -8.12 -23.01
N VAL A 3 21.63 -7.33 -23.25
CA VAL A 3 20.30 -7.53 -22.64
C VAL A 3 19.79 -8.95 -22.89
N GLN A 4 19.99 -9.50 -24.09
CA GLN A 4 19.65 -10.90 -24.43
C GLN A 4 20.35 -11.94 -23.52
N LYS A 5 21.63 -11.75 -23.17
CA LYS A 5 22.34 -12.66 -22.25
C LYS A 5 21.80 -12.56 -20.81
N ILE A 6 21.39 -11.36 -20.39
CA ILE A 6 20.77 -11.15 -19.08
C ILE A 6 19.40 -11.82 -19.02
N LYS A 7 18.61 -11.71 -20.10
CA LYS A 7 17.33 -12.42 -20.23
C LYS A 7 17.48 -13.93 -20.16
N GLN A 8 18.39 -14.49 -20.95
CA GLN A 8 18.63 -15.93 -20.93
C GLN A 8 19.05 -16.39 -19.53
N ARG A 9 19.84 -15.58 -18.83
CA ARG A 9 20.19 -15.86 -17.43
C ARG A 9 18.98 -15.78 -16.52
N LEU A 10 18.16 -14.73 -16.61
CA LEU A 10 16.91 -14.61 -15.85
C LEU A 10 15.92 -15.75 -16.15
N GLN A 11 15.94 -16.35 -17.34
CA GLN A 11 15.11 -17.52 -17.65
C GLN A 11 15.64 -18.82 -17.01
N ASN A 12 16.95 -18.88 -16.76
CA ASN A 12 17.62 -20.09 -16.26
C ASN A 12 17.88 -20.07 -14.74
N VAL A 13 17.68 -18.94 -14.06
CA VAL A 13 17.84 -18.89 -12.60
C VAL A 13 16.66 -19.56 -11.90
N SER A 14 16.94 -20.20 -10.76
CA SER A 14 15.88 -20.67 -9.88
C SER A 14 15.20 -19.48 -9.19
N TYR A 15 13.87 -19.46 -9.24
CA TYR A 15 13.04 -18.51 -8.51
C TYR A 15 12.28 -19.20 -7.39
N GLN A 16 12.24 -18.53 -6.25
CA GLN A 16 11.41 -18.88 -5.11
C GLN A 16 10.20 -17.95 -5.07
N PRO A 17 8.98 -18.49 -5.25
CA PRO A 17 7.74 -17.72 -5.08
C PRO A 17 7.61 -17.12 -3.68
N GLY A 18 6.95 -15.98 -3.58
CA GLY A 18 6.57 -15.38 -2.32
C GLY A 18 5.70 -14.14 -2.54
N THR A 19 5.51 -13.39 -1.45
CA THR A 19 4.71 -12.15 -1.46
C THR A 19 5.46 -11.13 -0.62
N ILE A 20 5.51 -9.88 -1.07
CA ILE A 20 5.87 -8.73 -0.22
C ILE A 20 4.63 -8.45 0.63
N LYS A 21 4.72 -8.73 1.92
CA LYS A 21 3.61 -8.58 2.87
C LYS A 21 3.71 -7.22 3.55
N ARG A 22 2.64 -6.80 4.22
CA ARG A 22 2.57 -5.56 5.00
C ARG A 22 3.85 -5.28 5.82
N GLY A 23 4.30 -6.25 6.64
CA GLY A 23 5.47 -6.08 7.50
C GLY A 23 6.82 -5.99 6.79
N ASP A 24 6.87 -6.18 5.47
CA ASP A 24 8.07 -5.97 4.67
C ASP A 24 8.22 -4.51 4.20
N TRP A 25 7.16 -3.70 4.32
CA TRP A 25 7.16 -2.30 3.89
C TRP A 25 7.62 -1.36 5.01
N ALA A 26 8.33 -0.30 4.62
CA ALA A 26 8.49 0.88 5.44
C ALA A 26 7.40 1.88 5.06
N PHE A 27 6.54 2.25 6.02
CA PHE A 27 5.42 3.16 5.79
C PHE A 27 5.76 4.61 6.16
N SER A 28 5.07 5.53 5.51
CA SER A 28 5.09 6.97 5.81
C SER A 28 3.71 7.56 5.56
N THR A 29 3.40 8.66 6.25
CA THR A 29 2.18 9.44 6.00
C THR A 29 2.33 10.26 4.71
N ASN A 30 1.22 10.60 4.07
CA ASN A 30 1.22 11.53 2.95
C ASN A 30 1.17 13.00 3.38
N THR A 31 1.49 13.88 2.45
CA THR A 31 1.00 15.25 2.43
C THR A 31 -0.35 15.27 1.70
N THR A 32 -1.40 15.71 2.37
CA THR A 32 -2.75 15.78 1.80
C THR A 32 -2.80 16.65 0.55
N GLY A 33 -3.42 16.14 -0.52
CA GLY A 33 -3.57 16.82 -1.82
C GLY A 33 -2.37 16.69 -2.76
N GLU A 34 -1.25 16.16 -2.27
CA GLU A 34 0.00 16.02 -3.02
C GLU A 34 0.37 14.55 -3.26
N GLU A 35 1.19 14.29 -4.28
CA GLU A 35 1.77 12.97 -4.50
C GLU A 35 2.79 12.68 -3.41
N SER A 36 2.56 11.60 -2.67
CA SER A 36 3.43 11.19 -1.57
C SER A 36 3.76 9.71 -1.66
N VAL A 37 5.01 9.35 -1.38
CA VAL A 37 5.38 7.95 -1.15
C VAL A 37 4.88 7.57 0.24
N VAL A 38 4.00 6.57 0.31
CA VAL A 38 3.39 6.10 1.57
C VAL A 38 3.85 4.71 2.00
N ALA A 39 4.44 3.95 1.08
CA ALA A 39 5.09 2.68 1.40
C ALA A 39 6.32 2.46 0.50
N THR A 40 7.41 1.96 1.09
CA THR A 40 8.64 1.62 0.37
C THR A 40 9.13 0.23 0.74
N TYR A 41 9.47 -0.57 -0.26
CA TYR A 41 10.14 -1.87 -0.10
C TYR A 41 11.46 -1.86 -0.88
N GLU A 42 12.60 -2.01 -0.20
CA GLU A 42 13.90 -2.18 -0.87
C GLU A 42 14.14 -3.67 -1.18
N ALA A 43 14.29 -4.01 -2.46
CA ALA A 43 14.54 -5.38 -2.89
C ALA A 43 15.90 -5.90 -2.36
N PRO A 44 15.94 -6.85 -1.41
CA PRO A 44 17.19 -7.35 -0.84
C PRO A 44 17.99 -8.16 -1.87
N ARG A 45 17.30 -8.75 -2.84
CA ARG A 45 17.80 -9.56 -3.94
C ARG A 45 17.01 -9.27 -5.21
N PRO A 46 17.53 -9.65 -6.39
CA PRO A 46 16.75 -9.55 -7.62
C PRO A 46 15.45 -10.36 -7.50
N LEU A 47 14.36 -9.76 -7.93
CA LEU A 47 13.05 -10.38 -7.95
C LEU A 47 12.29 -10.00 -9.21
N ARG A 48 11.22 -10.74 -9.47
CA ARG A 48 10.19 -10.43 -10.45
C ARG A 48 8.86 -10.22 -9.74
N ILE A 49 8.11 -9.24 -10.18
CA ILE A 49 6.70 -9.10 -9.83
C ILE A 49 5.93 -10.12 -10.67
N ARG A 50 4.98 -10.82 -10.05
CA ARG A 50 4.23 -11.90 -10.68
C ARG A 50 2.92 -11.37 -11.21
N GLU A 51 2.81 -11.23 -12.54
CA GLU A 51 1.55 -10.94 -13.23
C GLU A 51 0.57 -12.13 -13.20
N ASP A 52 1.08 -13.35 -13.05
CA ASP A 52 0.29 -14.59 -12.97
C ASP A 52 -0.37 -14.81 -11.60
N ARG A 53 -0.32 -13.80 -10.74
CA ARG A 53 -0.85 -13.85 -9.37
C ARG A 53 -1.58 -12.58 -9.04
N GLU A 54 -2.62 -12.81 -8.26
CA GLU A 54 -3.52 -11.81 -7.75
C GLU A 54 -2.95 -11.15 -6.50
N PHE A 55 -3.43 -9.94 -6.21
CA PHE A 55 -3.10 -9.21 -5.00
C PHE A 55 -4.26 -8.36 -4.53
N ASP A 56 -4.21 -8.01 -3.25
CA ASP A 56 -5.21 -7.14 -2.63
C ASP A 56 -4.64 -5.76 -2.31
N LEU A 57 -5.50 -4.74 -2.45
CA LEU A 57 -5.18 -3.33 -2.21
C LEU A 57 -6.34 -2.60 -1.51
N ALA A 58 -6.05 -2.00 -0.36
CA ALA A 58 -6.95 -1.09 0.34
C ALA A 58 -6.12 -0.05 1.08
N VAL A 59 -6.37 1.23 0.80
CA VAL A 59 -5.61 2.37 1.31
C VAL A 59 -6.46 3.11 2.34
N PRO A 60 -6.14 3.02 3.64
CA PRO A 60 -6.93 3.66 4.68
C PRO A 60 -6.66 5.17 4.77
N ALA A 61 -7.67 5.91 5.22
CA ALA A 61 -7.51 7.20 5.86
C ALA A 61 -7.27 7.01 7.37
N HIS A 62 -6.63 7.99 8.03
CA HIS A 62 -6.41 8.00 9.48
C HIS A 62 -6.80 9.33 10.10
N GLU A 63 -7.65 9.30 11.12
CA GLU A 63 -8.04 10.45 11.92
C GLU A 63 -7.91 10.16 13.41
N THR A 64 -7.82 11.23 14.20
CA THR A 64 -7.77 11.13 15.66
C THR A 64 -8.86 11.97 16.31
N PHE A 65 -9.53 11.42 17.31
CA PHE A 65 -10.56 12.12 18.09
C PHE A 65 -10.24 12.06 19.57
N SER A 66 -10.78 13.01 20.34
CA SER A 66 -10.76 12.95 21.81
C SER A 66 -12.08 12.40 22.32
N VAL A 67 -12.01 11.39 23.17
CA VAL A 67 -13.14 10.93 24.00
C VAL A 67 -13.40 11.96 25.09
N ASP A 68 -14.66 12.22 25.41
CA ASP A 68 -15.01 13.22 26.40
C ASP A 68 -14.63 12.83 27.85
N GLY A 69 -14.93 13.72 28.80
CA GLY A 69 -14.58 13.55 30.21
C GLY A 69 -15.52 12.64 31.01
N THR A 70 -16.45 11.97 30.36
CA THR A 70 -17.48 11.11 30.94
C THR A 70 -17.23 9.68 30.46
N ALA A 71 -17.28 8.72 31.38
CA ALA A 71 -17.17 7.31 31.01
C ALA A 71 -18.55 6.73 30.74
N ASP A 72 -18.60 5.71 29.90
CA ASP A 72 -19.78 4.90 29.58
C ASP A 72 -20.94 5.68 28.93
N ASN A 73 -20.70 6.87 28.38
CA ASN A 73 -21.63 7.52 27.46
C ASN A 73 -21.24 7.23 26.02
N THR A 74 -22.26 7.02 25.19
CA THR A 74 -22.09 6.90 23.74
C THR A 74 -21.85 8.28 23.15
N GLU A 75 -20.74 8.42 22.43
CA GLU A 75 -20.40 9.60 21.65
C GLU A 75 -20.51 9.29 20.15
N THR A 76 -20.96 10.27 19.36
CA THR A 76 -20.99 10.18 17.89
C THR A 76 -19.83 10.98 17.31
N PHE A 77 -18.96 10.30 16.57
CA PHE A 77 -17.80 10.90 15.91
C PHE A 77 -18.09 11.10 14.41
N ASN A 78 -17.72 12.26 13.88
CA ASN A 78 -17.88 12.60 12.46
C ASN A 78 -16.53 12.46 11.76
N LEU A 79 -16.47 11.64 10.72
CA LEU A 79 -15.28 11.52 9.88
C LEU A 79 -15.18 12.71 8.93
N SER A 80 -13.94 13.12 8.61
CA SER A 80 -13.71 14.24 7.70
C SER A 80 -13.88 13.87 6.23
N HIS A 81 -13.93 12.57 5.91
CA HIS A 81 -14.07 12.04 4.56
C HIS A 81 -15.07 10.90 4.49
N ASN A 82 -15.59 10.67 3.28
CA ASN A 82 -16.71 9.78 3.04
C ASN A 82 -16.32 8.33 3.36
N LEU A 83 -17.02 7.71 4.29
CA LEU A 83 -16.81 6.32 4.67
C LEU A 83 -17.38 5.38 3.60
N LEU A 84 -16.62 4.36 3.24
CA LEU A 84 -17.07 3.32 2.33
C LEU A 84 -17.28 2.00 3.07
N ASP A 85 -18.50 1.48 3.00
CA ASP A 85 -18.75 0.06 3.24
C ASP A 85 -18.13 -0.74 2.09
N THR A 86 -16.91 -1.24 2.32
CA THR A 86 -16.09 -1.90 1.31
C THR A 86 -16.26 -3.42 1.39
N PRO A 87 -16.45 -4.12 0.26
CA PRO A 87 -16.45 -5.58 0.24
C PRO A 87 -15.03 -6.18 0.30
N ALA A 88 -13.96 -5.38 0.20
CA ALA A 88 -12.59 -5.87 0.13
C ALA A 88 -11.99 -6.19 1.51
N THR A 89 -12.42 -5.48 2.56
CA THR A 89 -11.83 -5.53 3.91
C THR A 89 -12.83 -4.98 4.94
N VAL A 90 -12.43 -4.84 6.20
CA VAL A 90 -13.23 -4.13 7.22
C VAL A 90 -13.18 -2.61 6.96
N SER A 91 -14.33 -1.94 6.93
CA SER A 91 -14.39 -0.53 6.55
C SER A 91 -13.81 0.44 7.58
N LEU A 92 -13.84 0.09 8.88
CA LEU A 92 -13.45 0.98 9.98
C LEU A 92 -12.82 0.17 11.13
N VAL A 93 -11.68 0.66 11.63
CA VAL A 93 -10.89 0.07 12.72
C VAL A 93 -10.60 1.16 13.74
N LEU A 94 -10.87 0.87 15.01
CA LEU A 94 -10.71 1.80 16.12
C LEU A 94 -9.66 1.31 17.12
N TYR A 95 -8.92 2.27 17.67
CA TYR A 95 -8.11 2.07 18.86
C TYR A 95 -8.37 3.18 19.87
N ASP A 96 -8.60 2.82 21.13
CA ASP A 96 -8.72 3.73 22.26
C ASP A 96 -7.41 3.69 23.07
N ASP A 97 -6.64 4.77 23.02
CA ASP A 97 -5.29 4.88 23.60
C ASP A 97 -4.37 3.69 23.26
N GLY A 98 -4.42 3.26 22.00
CA GLY A 98 -3.60 2.14 21.50
C GLY A 98 -4.24 0.77 21.66
N THR A 99 -5.37 0.65 22.37
CA THR A 99 -6.07 -0.62 22.57
C THR A 99 -7.14 -0.82 21.49
N PRO A 100 -7.17 -1.95 20.78
CA PRO A 100 -8.19 -2.18 19.75
C PRO A 100 -9.58 -2.26 20.37
N VAL A 101 -10.52 -1.52 19.81
CA VAL A 101 -11.94 -1.48 20.23
C VAL A 101 -12.86 -1.61 19.02
N GLN A 102 -14.17 -1.66 19.25
CA GLN A 102 -15.18 -1.74 18.20
C GLN A 102 -16.14 -0.56 18.32
N PRO A 103 -16.65 -0.02 17.20
CA PRO A 103 -17.74 0.94 17.24
C PRO A 103 -19.03 0.24 17.71
N ASP A 104 -19.92 0.99 18.33
CA ASP A 104 -21.26 0.53 18.69
C ASP A 104 -22.16 0.48 17.45
N SER A 105 -22.00 1.46 16.56
CA SER A 105 -22.75 1.61 15.32
C SER A 105 -21.92 2.36 14.27
N ILE A 106 -22.24 2.17 12.99
CA ILE A 106 -21.62 2.89 11.87
C ILE A 106 -22.73 3.39 10.94
N ASP A 107 -22.76 4.70 10.66
CA ASP A 107 -23.62 5.30 9.65
C ASP A 107 -22.79 5.72 8.43
N TYR A 108 -22.79 4.84 7.42
CA TYR A 108 -22.10 5.06 6.14
C TYR A 108 -22.71 6.19 5.29
N ALA A 109 -23.93 6.63 5.56
CA ALA A 109 -24.56 7.73 4.83
C ALA A 109 -24.27 9.08 5.49
N GLY A 110 -24.10 9.08 6.81
CA GLY A 110 -23.73 10.25 7.61
C GLY A 110 -22.23 10.45 7.78
N ASP A 111 -21.40 9.48 7.38
CA ASP A 111 -19.95 9.45 7.62
C ASP A 111 -19.61 9.54 9.11
N THR A 112 -20.41 8.86 9.93
CA THR A 112 -20.28 8.85 11.40
C THR A 112 -20.20 7.43 11.96
N PHE A 113 -19.72 7.34 13.19
CA PHE A 113 -19.82 6.14 14.00
C PHE A 113 -20.07 6.52 15.45
N ASP A 114 -20.73 5.62 16.17
CA ASP A 114 -20.93 5.73 17.62
C ASP A 114 -19.90 4.88 18.36
N TYR A 115 -19.38 5.38 19.47
CA TYR A 115 -18.51 4.63 20.36
C TYR A 115 -18.73 5.03 21.82
N THR A 116 -18.83 4.02 22.68
CA THR A 116 -18.93 4.16 24.13
C THR A 116 -17.60 3.77 24.77
N SER A 117 -16.83 4.75 25.24
CA SER A 117 -15.59 4.47 25.96
C SER A 117 -15.87 4.12 27.42
N ALA A 118 -15.17 3.12 27.94
CA ALA A 118 -15.10 2.85 29.38
C ALA A 118 -14.11 3.79 30.11
N ASN A 119 -13.35 4.59 29.36
CA ASN A 119 -12.35 5.52 29.86
C ASN A 119 -12.78 6.97 29.61
N THR A 120 -12.04 7.92 30.17
CA THR A 120 -12.30 9.36 30.00
C THR A 120 -11.08 10.08 29.46
N GLY A 121 -11.26 11.04 28.55
CA GLY A 121 -10.18 11.90 28.06
C GLY A 121 -9.10 11.16 27.28
N THR A 122 -9.43 10.03 26.69
CA THR A 122 -8.52 9.22 25.86
C THR A 122 -8.53 9.70 24.41
N THR A 123 -7.58 9.20 23.61
CA THR A 123 -7.51 9.47 22.17
C THR A 123 -7.96 8.25 21.38
N LEU A 124 -8.90 8.46 20.46
CA LEU A 124 -9.25 7.46 19.46
C LEU A 124 -8.40 7.62 18.21
N ASP A 125 -7.72 6.55 17.79
CA ASP A 125 -7.21 6.41 16.42
C ASP A 125 -8.25 5.68 15.57
N VAL A 126 -8.59 6.28 14.43
CA VAL A 126 -9.61 5.77 13.52
C VAL A 126 -8.98 5.54 12.16
N TYR A 127 -8.91 4.28 11.73
CA TYR A 127 -8.50 3.92 10.39
C TYR A 127 -9.71 3.45 9.59
N TYR A 128 -10.01 4.12 8.48
CA TYR A 128 -11.19 3.79 7.71
C TYR A 128 -10.93 3.80 6.20
N ILE A 129 -11.76 3.11 5.43
CA ILE A 129 -11.64 3.04 3.98
C ILE A 129 -12.48 4.16 3.35
N PRO A 130 -11.84 5.18 2.75
CA PRO A 130 -12.57 6.30 2.19
C PRO A 130 -13.12 6.00 0.79
N ARG A 131 -14.26 6.62 0.48
CA ARG A 131 -14.85 6.72 -0.87
C ARG A 131 -14.29 7.91 -1.66
N ASP A 132 -13.68 8.88 -0.98
CA ASP A 132 -13.10 10.06 -1.62
C ASP A 132 -12.11 9.69 -2.74
N PRO A 133 -12.20 10.32 -3.92
CA PRO A 133 -11.30 10.04 -5.03
C PRO A 133 -9.84 10.29 -4.68
N ALA A 134 -9.02 9.25 -4.79
CA ALA A 134 -7.56 9.32 -4.74
C ALA A 134 -6.96 8.42 -5.83
N SER A 135 -5.69 8.63 -6.14
CA SER A 135 -4.92 7.73 -7.00
C SER A 135 -3.84 6.99 -6.21
N VAL A 136 -3.58 5.76 -6.62
CA VAL A 136 -2.49 4.93 -6.10
C VAL A 136 -1.67 4.39 -7.27
N GLU A 137 -0.35 4.50 -7.15
CA GLU A 137 0.61 3.97 -8.12
C GLU A 137 1.66 3.12 -7.39
N PHE A 138 1.94 1.92 -7.90
CA PHE A 138 3.18 1.21 -7.59
C PHE A 138 4.20 1.48 -8.68
N LYS A 139 5.42 1.84 -8.30
CA LYS A 139 6.54 2.03 -9.24
C LYS A 139 7.82 1.39 -8.73
N LYS A 140 8.69 0.94 -9.64
CA LYS A 140 10.06 0.54 -9.29
C LYS A 140 11.02 1.70 -9.51
N VAL A 141 11.92 1.92 -8.57
CA VAL A 141 12.82 3.08 -8.54
C VAL A 141 14.27 2.63 -8.31
N ALA A 142 15.19 3.18 -9.11
CA ALA A 142 16.62 2.92 -8.96
C ALA A 142 17.21 3.65 -7.72
N PRO A 143 18.23 3.08 -7.06
CA PRO A 143 18.90 3.74 -5.93
C PRO A 143 19.61 5.05 -6.37
N GLY A 144 19.60 6.05 -5.48
CA GLY A 144 20.04 7.42 -5.73
C GLY A 144 21.55 7.61 -6.02
N GLY A 145 21.83 8.67 -6.78
CA GLY A 145 23.17 9.12 -7.22
C GLY A 145 23.20 9.90 -8.56
N GLY A 146 22.05 10.06 -9.23
CA GLY A 146 21.88 10.78 -10.51
C GLY A 146 20.38 11.03 -10.81
N ALA A 147 19.99 11.18 -12.07
CA ALA A 147 18.59 11.33 -12.47
C ALA A 147 17.72 10.17 -11.93
N THR A 148 16.51 10.48 -11.46
CA THR A 148 15.54 9.48 -11.00
C THR A 148 15.17 8.57 -12.16
N ILE A 149 15.51 7.30 -12.05
CA ILE A 149 15.09 6.26 -13.01
C ILE A 149 13.98 5.47 -12.31
N GLU A 150 12.77 5.61 -12.82
CA GLU A 150 11.58 4.94 -12.32
C GLU A 150 10.72 4.40 -13.46
N GLN A 151 9.89 3.39 -13.14
CA GLN A 151 8.93 2.82 -14.08
C GLN A 151 7.66 2.45 -13.32
N PRO A 152 6.48 2.96 -13.73
CA PRO A 152 5.18 2.55 -13.18
C PRO A 152 4.97 1.05 -13.39
N LEU A 153 4.46 0.37 -12.37
CA LEU A 153 4.14 -1.06 -12.38
C LEU A 153 2.63 -1.29 -12.36
N PHE A 154 1.91 -0.41 -11.69
CA PHE A 154 0.47 -0.47 -11.50
C PHE A 154 -0.04 0.92 -11.14
N GLU A 155 -1.21 1.29 -11.64
CA GLU A 155 -1.86 2.55 -11.32
C GLU A 155 -3.38 2.34 -11.33
N MET A 156 -4.07 2.84 -10.32
CA MET A 156 -5.53 2.87 -10.31
C MET A 156 -6.09 3.96 -9.40
N PRO A 157 -7.35 4.38 -9.61
CA PRO A 157 -8.11 5.09 -8.59
C PRO A 157 -8.39 4.19 -7.38
N THR A 158 -8.19 4.69 -6.16
CA THR A 158 -8.44 3.92 -4.93
C THR A 158 -9.89 3.45 -4.81
N VAL A 159 -10.85 4.27 -5.25
CA VAL A 159 -12.29 3.94 -5.27
C VAL A 159 -12.58 2.65 -6.05
N MET A 160 -11.84 2.39 -7.13
CA MET A 160 -11.99 1.14 -7.89
C MET A 160 -11.43 -0.07 -7.12
N ALA A 161 -10.40 0.11 -6.30
CA ALA A 161 -9.89 -0.95 -5.43
C ALA A 161 -10.89 -1.20 -4.29
N HIS A 162 -11.37 -0.12 -3.66
CA HIS A 162 -12.17 -0.19 -2.45
C HIS A 162 -13.60 -0.69 -2.70
N THR A 163 -14.19 -0.45 -3.88
CA THR A 163 -15.58 -0.91 -4.18
C THR A 163 -15.64 -2.31 -4.79
N ARG A 164 -14.49 -2.87 -5.15
CA ARG A 164 -14.35 -4.19 -5.77
C ARG A 164 -14.36 -5.28 -4.71
N ASP A 165 -15.15 -6.34 -4.92
CA ASP A 165 -15.04 -7.59 -4.16
C ASP A 165 -13.81 -8.35 -4.65
N GLN A 166 -12.66 -8.07 -4.04
CA GLN A 166 -11.37 -8.60 -4.46
C GLN A 166 -11.26 -10.12 -4.28
N SER A 167 -12.17 -10.75 -3.52
CA SER A 167 -12.28 -12.21 -3.46
C SER A 167 -12.88 -12.84 -4.72
N LYS A 168 -13.62 -12.06 -5.52
CA LYS A 168 -14.30 -12.50 -6.75
C LYS A 168 -13.69 -11.89 -8.02
N ASP A 169 -13.27 -10.63 -7.94
CA ASP A 169 -12.60 -9.88 -9.02
C ASP A 169 -11.29 -9.30 -8.45
N PRO A 170 -10.24 -10.11 -8.30
CA PRO A 170 -8.97 -9.68 -7.71
C PRO A 170 -8.17 -8.74 -8.62
N LEU A 171 -7.22 -8.02 -8.04
CA LEU A 171 -6.29 -7.19 -8.82
C LEU A 171 -5.13 -8.03 -9.34
N SER A 172 -4.65 -7.70 -10.53
CA SER A 172 -3.43 -8.27 -11.11
C SER A 172 -2.58 -7.16 -11.73
N PHE A 173 -1.29 -7.41 -11.83
CA PHE A 173 -0.39 -6.53 -12.57
C PHE A 173 -0.51 -6.79 -14.08
N ASP A 174 -0.47 -5.74 -14.89
CA ASP A 174 -0.34 -5.82 -16.35
C ASP A 174 1.05 -5.31 -16.76
N LEU A 175 2.03 -6.23 -16.84
CA LEU A 175 3.44 -5.90 -16.99
C LEU A 175 3.95 -6.26 -18.39
N GLY A 176 3.48 -5.55 -19.42
CA GLY A 176 3.91 -5.81 -20.81
C GLY A 176 4.75 -4.73 -21.49
N ARG A 177 4.91 -3.56 -20.85
CA ARG A 177 5.42 -2.34 -21.50
C ARG A 177 6.88 -2.43 -21.98
N SER A 178 7.69 -3.24 -21.34
CA SER A 178 9.10 -3.45 -21.69
C SER A 178 9.56 -4.86 -21.30
N GLN A 179 10.73 -5.26 -21.77
CA GLN A 179 11.17 -6.65 -21.66
C GLN A 179 11.58 -7.06 -20.25
N LEU A 180 11.92 -6.09 -19.41
CA LEU A 180 12.30 -6.28 -18.01
C LEU A 180 11.35 -5.50 -17.09
N HIS A 181 10.12 -5.23 -17.53
CA HIS A 181 9.12 -4.46 -16.80
C HIS A 181 8.82 -5.07 -15.42
N ASP A 182 8.68 -6.39 -15.37
CA ASP A 182 8.46 -7.19 -14.14
C ASP A 182 9.66 -7.25 -13.20
N THR A 183 10.86 -6.93 -13.69
CA THR A 183 12.11 -7.26 -13.02
C THR A 183 12.61 -6.10 -12.16
N VAL A 184 12.83 -6.38 -10.88
CA VAL A 184 13.33 -5.43 -9.88
C VAL A 184 14.73 -5.87 -9.42
N PRO A 185 15.79 -5.13 -9.74
CA PRO A 185 17.14 -5.44 -9.30
C PRO A 185 17.33 -5.29 -7.79
N ARG A 186 18.36 -5.95 -7.24
CA ARG A 186 18.79 -5.75 -5.85
C ARG A 186 19.08 -4.27 -5.52
N LYS A 187 18.64 -3.81 -4.36
CA LYS A 187 18.71 -2.42 -3.86
C LYS A 187 17.91 -1.40 -4.67
N TRP A 188 16.99 -1.87 -5.52
CA TRP A 188 15.95 -0.98 -6.07
C TRP A 188 14.77 -1.00 -5.13
N GLN A 189 14.00 0.08 -5.16
CA GLN A 189 12.80 0.19 -4.36
C GLN A 189 11.57 -0.14 -5.21
N ILE A 190 10.57 -0.73 -4.59
CA ILE A 190 9.18 -0.62 -5.02
C ILE A 190 8.56 0.42 -4.10
N GLN A 191 7.94 1.43 -4.68
CA GLN A 191 7.28 2.52 -3.95
C GLN A 191 5.79 2.49 -4.26
N MET A 192 4.98 2.66 -3.22
CA MET A 192 3.56 2.99 -3.33
C MET A 192 3.43 4.51 -3.18
N VAL A 193 2.99 5.17 -4.25
CA VAL A 193 2.69 6.59 -4.28
C VAL A 193 1.18 6.75 -4.19
N VAL A 194 0.74 7.67 -3.35
CA VAL A 194 -0.68 8.03 -3.22
C VAL A 194 -0.83 9.54 -3.33
N LYS A 195 -1.86 9.96 -4.07
CA LYS A 195 -2.37 11.34 -4.06
C LYS A 195 -3.80 11.31 -3.58
N ALA A 196 -4.00 11.71 -2.33
CA ALA A 196 -5.29 11.65 -1.66
C ALA A 196 -5.64 13.00 -1.01
N PRO A 197 -6.93 13.38 -0.97
CA PRO A 197 -7.41 14.55 -0.24
C PRO A 197 -7.54 14.31 1.27
N TYR A 198 -7.15 13.14 1.76
CA TYR A 198 -7.18 12.73 3.16
C TYR A 198 -5.79 12.28 3.66
N PRO A 199 -5.57 12.31 4.98
CA PRO A 199 -4.40 11.71 5.60
C PRO A 199 -4.44 10.18 5.45
N VAL A 200 -3.48 9.63 4.72
CA VAL A 200 -3.19 8.21 4.57
C VAL A 200 -2.16 7.83 5.62
N ALA A 201 -2.49 6.85 6.46
CA ALA A 201 -1.55 6.24 7.38
C ALA A 201 -1.82 4.74 7.53
N PHE A 202 -0.77 3.94 7.48
CA PHE A 202 -0.85 2.50 7.75
C PHE A 202 -0.57 2.19 9.22
N GLU A 203 0.12 3.08 9.92
CA GLU A 203 0.60 2.92 11.30
C GLU A 203 0.63 4.30 11.95
N GLU A 204 0.37 4.36 13.26
CA GLU A 204 0.65 5.54 14.08
C GLU A 204 1.54 5.15 15.27
N SER A 205 2.75 5.69 15.24
CA SER A 205 3.88 5.44 16.13
C SER A 205 3.70 5.93 17.57
N THR A 206 2.98 7.04 17.84
CA THR A 206 2.88 7.58 19.20
C THR A 206 2.11 6.64 20.13
N ARG A 207 1.05 6.00 19.60
CA ARG A 207 0.22 5.03 20.34
C ARG A 207 0.43 3.57 19.88
N GLY A 208 1.26 3.34 18.87
CA GLY A 208 1.60 2.01 18.36
C GLY A 208 0.44 1.31 17.65
N THR A 209 -0.45 2.09 17.02
CA THR A 209 -1.65 1.58 16.34
C THR A 209 -1.37 1.27 14.88
N THR A 210 -2.19 0.40 14.29
CA THR A 210 -1.95 -0.14 12.94
C THR A 210 -3.27 -0.35 12.22
N ALA A 211 -3.36 0.13 10.98
CA ALA A 211 -4.57 0.01 10.14
C ALA A 211 -4.77 -1.45 9.68
N THR A 212 -5.34 -2.33 10.50
CA THR A 212 -5.49 -3.77 10.17
C THR A 212 -6.39 -4.03 8.96
N ASN A 213 -7.21 -3.06 8.57
CA ASN A 213 -8.00 -3.06 7.36
C ASN A 213 -7.21 -2.69 6.09
N ALA A 214 -6.00 -2.16 6.20
CA ALA A 214 -5.17 -1.87 5.03
C ALA A 214 -4.67 -3.16 4.37
N LEU A 215 -4.86 -3.25 3.05
CA LEU A 215 -4.36 -4.36 2.23
C LEU A 215 -3.25 -3.82 1.34
N VAL A 216 -2.06 -4.41 1.47
CA VAL A 216 -0.91 -4.11 0.61
C VAL A 216 -0.08 -5.37 0.46
N SER A 217 -0.24 -6.04 -0.67
CA SER A 217 0.50 -7.24 -1.00
C SER A 217 0.99 -7.19 -2.44
N ILE A 218 2.21 -7.65 -2.70
CA ILE A 218 2.74 -7.76 -4.06
C ILE A 218 3.31 -9.17 -4.25
N PRO A 219 2.72 -10.00 -5.12
CA PRO A 219 3.24 -11.32 -5.42
C PRO A 219 4.56 -11.19 -6.18
N LYS A 220 5.55 -11.97 -5.74
CA LYS A 220 6.90 -11.95 -6.28
C LYS A 220 7.48 -13.33 -6.51
N ALA A 221 8.52 -13.37 -7.32
CA ALA A 221 9.42 -14.50 -7.51
C ALA A 221 10.85 -14.00 -7.31
N GLN A 222 11.55 -14.48 -6.29
CA GLN A 222 12.88 -13.99 -5.92
C GLN A 222 13.96 -15.02 -6.24
N THR A 223 15.11 -14.57 -6.72
CA THR A 223 16.27 -15.45 -6.92
C THR A 223 17.36 -15.19 -5.89
N GLU A 224 18.04 -16.24 -5.47
CA GLU A 224 19.22 -16.16 -4.61
C GLU A 224 20.47 -15.74 -5.40
N GLU A 225 20.44 -15.91 -6.73
CA GLU A 225 21.56 -15.67 -7.62
C GLU A 225 21.87 -14.18 -7.83
N ARG A 226 23.16 -13.87 -7.94
CA ARG A 226 23.61 -12.54 -8.38
C ARG A 226 23.68 -12.51 -9.90
N ILE A 227 22.89 -11.65 -10.51
CA ILE A 227 22.88 -11.44 -11.96
C ILE A 227 23.71 -10.20 -12.31
N ARG A 228 24.95 -10.42 -12.75
CA ARG A 228 25.86 -9.33 -13.13
C ARG A 228 25.29 -8.54 -14.32
N GLY A 229 25.27 -7.22 -14.20
CA GLY A 229 24.76 -6.32 -15.25
C GLY A 229 23.25 -6.11 -15.25
N LEU A 230 22.49 -6.76 -14.35
CA LEU A 230 21.03 -6.65 -14.30
C LEU A 230 20.56 -5.20 -14.11
N LYS A 231 21.22 -4.45 -13.23
CA LYS A 231 20.87 -3.04 -12.96
C LYS A 231 20.93 -2.20 -14.23
N ASP A 232 22.01 -2.34 -14.98
CA ASP A 232 22.23 -1.55 -16.21
C ASP A 232 21.25 -1.96 -17.31
N ALA A 233 20.93 -3.26 -17.40
CA ALA A 233 19.93 -3.74 -18.36
C ALA A 233 18.52 -3.25 -18.03
N VAL A 234 18.12 -3.24 -16.76
CA VAL A 234 16.81 -2.68 -16.36
C VAL A 234 16.78 -1.17 -16.62
N LYS A 235 17.87 -0.42 -16.34
CA LYS A 235 17.94 1.01 -16.68
C LYS A 235 17.81 1.26 -18.18
N ALA A 236 18.50 0.45 -19.01
CA ALA A 236 18.43 0.55 -20.46
C ALA A 236 17.02 0.22 -21.00
N ASP A 237 16.38 -0.81 -20.44
CA ASP A 237 15.00 -1.21 -20.78
C ASP A 237 13.99 -0.11 -20.44
N ILE A 238 14.11 0.54 -19.27
CA ILE A 238 13.29 1.70 -18.90
C ILE A 238 13.53 2.88 -19.86
N ALA A 239 14.76 3.11 -20.28
CA ALA A 239 15.11 4.17 -21.22
C ALA A 239 14.74 3.85 -22.69
N GLY A 240 14.19 2.67 -22.98
CA GLY A 240 13.88 2.23 -24.35
C GLY A 240 15.13 1.91 -25.20
N LEU A 241 16.26 1.60 -24.57
CA LEU A 241 17.56 1.33 -25.20
C LEU A 241 17.89 -0.16 -25.31
N SER A 242 16.90 -1.04 -25.08
CA SER A 242 17.04 -2.51 -24.96
C SER A 242 17.02 -3.27 -26.28
#